data_AF-A0AAD8H3P8-F1
#
_entry.id   AF-A0AAD8H3P8-F1
#
_cell.length_a   1.000
_cell.length_b   1.000
_cell.length_c   1.000
_cell.angle_alpha   90.00
_cell.angle_beta   90.00
_cell.angle_gamma   90.00
#
_symmetry.space_group_name_H-M   'P 1'
#
loop_
_entity.id
_entity.type
_entity.pdbx_description
1 polymer ?
#
loop_
_entity_poly.entity_id
_entity_poly.type
_entity_poly.pdbx_seq_one_letter_code
_entity_poly.pdbx_strand_id
1 'polypeptide(L)'
;MEATGVPTILRNKAYKVPPALVAKDRLKCQLSVAIFSCGEETDAHLFLQCSYSIWVLEQLLGPLGVHANFNQTWTSFLLDIDRLHDKVQKTIALLAIQIYTCHLWRERNTKAHDNGISRPSRLLQGIKMDLRARLASSTWIRPGSDY
;
A
#
# COMPACT_ATOMS: atom_id res chain seq x y z
N MET A 1 -22.35 -35.55 -14.83
CA MET A 1 -21.67 -34.76 -15.87
C MET A 1 -21.76 -33.31 -15.45
N GLU A 2 -20.66 -32.83 -14.85
CA GLU A 2 -20.49 -31.45 -14.40
C GLU A 2 -20.38 -30.50 -15.61
N ALA A 3 -21.06 -29.36 -15.53
CA ALA A 3 -20.75 -28.18 -16.33
C ALA A 3 -20.62 -27.00 -15.38
N THR A 4 -19.37 -26.64 -15.14
CA THR A 4 -18.89 -25.49 -14.37
C THR A 4 -19.33 -24.17 -14.99
N GLY A 5 -20.21 -23.42 -14.32
CA GLY A 5 -20.55 -22.04 -14.64
C GLY A 5 -19.83 -21.08 -13.69
N VAL A 6 -18.82 -20.38 -14.22
CA VAL A 6 -17.96 -19.40 -13.53
C VAL A 6 -18.81 -18.30 -12.86
N PRO A 7 -18.58 -17.95 -11.58
CA PRO A 7 -19.25 -16.80 -10.99
C PRO A 7 -18.63 -15.49 -11.51
N THR A 8 -19.44 -14.74 -12.23
CA THR A 8 -19.20 -13.38 -12.71
C THR A 8 -18.74 -12.47 -11.57
N ILE A 9 -17.46 -12.13 -11.55
CA ILE A 9 -16.88 -11.21 -10.57
C ILE A 9 -17.51 -9.82 -10.74
N LEU A 10 -17.93 -9.29 -9.60
CA LEU A 10 -18.71 -8.08 -9.37
C LEU A 10 -18.24 -6.86 -10.18
N ARG A 11 -19.24 -6.25 -10.84
CA ARG A 11 -19.29 -4.88 -11.37
C ARG A 11 -18.52 -3.90 -10.49
N ASN A 12 -17.64 -3.13 -11.13
CA ASN A 12 -16.95 -1.95 -10.57
C ASN A 12 -17.94 -1.04 -9.82
N LYS A 13 -17.84 -0.96 -8.49
CA LYS A 13 -18.44 0.14 -7.73
C LYS A 13 -17.55 1.36 -7.96
N ALA A 14 -18.07 2.34 -8.70
CA ALA A 14 -17.47 3.65 -8.81
C ALA A 14 -17.28 4.25 -7.41
N TYR A 15 -16.04 4.54 -7.06
CA TYR A 15 -15.65 5.13 -5.79
C TYR A 15 -16.22 6.55 -5.71
N LYS A 16 -17.17 6.81 -4.81
CA LYS A 16 -17.67 8.17 -4.53
C LYS A 16 -16.81 8.80 -3.43
N VAL A 17 -15.98 9.77 -3.82
CA VAL A 17 -15.10 10.51 -2.90
C VAL A 17 -15.91 11.58 -2.14
N PRO A 18 -15.70 11.76 -0.83
CA PRO A 18 -16.31 12.85 -0.06
C PRO A 18 -15.98 14.25 -0.64
N PRO A 19 -16.96 15.18 -0.70
CA PRO A 19 -16.79 16.50 -1.32
C PRO A 19 -15.70 17.37 -0.70
N ALA A 20 -15.31 17.11 0.56
CA ALA A 20 -14.33 17.89 1.31
C ALA A 20 -12.87 17.78 0.80
N LEU A 21 -12.60 16.92 -0.18
CA LEU A 21 -11.23 16.59 -0.64
C LEU A 21 -10.85 17.20 -2.00
N VAL A 22 -11.68 18.08 -2.57
CA VAL A 22 -11.52 18.58 -3.95
C VAL A 22 -10.70 19.87 -3.99
N ALA A 23 -9.37 19.75 -3.84
CA ALA A 23 -8.43 20.74 -4.34
C ALA A 23 -8.01 20.35 -5.77
N LYS A 24 -7.96 21.30 -6.71
CA LYS A 24 -7.88 21.07 -8.17
C LYS A 24 -6.72 20.14 -8.62
N ASP A 25 -5.60 20.10 -7.91
CA ASP A 25 -4.48 19.19 -8.24
C ASP A 25 -4.73 17.74 -7.81
N ARG A 26 -5.61 17.50 -6.83
CA ARG A 26 -5.98 16.17 -6.32
C ARG A 26 -6.85 15.38 -7.29
N LEU A 27 -7.56 16.06 -8.20
CA LEU A 27 -8.40 15.42 -9.22
C LEU A 27 -7.56 14.63 -10.24
N LYS A 28 -6.33 15.06 -10.54
CA LYS A 28 -5.41 14.32 -11.44
C LYS A 28 -4.99 12.97 -10.86
N CYS A 29 -4.68 12.92 -9.56
CA CYS A 29 -4.36 11.67 -8.85
C CYS A 29 -5.58 10.74 -8.73
N GLN A 30 -6.78 11.28 -8.53
CA GLN A 30 -7.98 10.48 -8.24
C GLN A 30 -8.38 9.49 -9.35
N LEU A 31 -7.89 9.69 -10.57
CA LEU A 31 -8.17 8.84 -11.73
C LEU A 31 -6.91 8.15 -12.29
N SER A 32 -5.73 8.42 -11.75
CA SER A 32 -4.50 7.86 -12.32
C SER A 32 -4.33 6.40 -11.87
N VAL A 33 -4.36 5.49 -12.85
CA VAL A 33 -3.96 4.08 -12.67
C VAL A 33 -2.44 3.99 -12.40
N ALA A 34 -1.72 5.12 -12.42
CA ALA A 34 -0.28 5.19 -12.30
C ALA A 34 0.18 6.24 -11.29
N ILE A 35 1.18 5.82 -10.50
CA ILE A 35 1.99 6.61 -9.56
C ILE A 35 2.63 7.87 -10.16
N PHE A 36 2.99 7.84 -11.44
CA PHE A 36 3.91 8.82 -12.05
C PHE A 36 3.22 10.07 -12.61
N SER A 37 1.89 10.09 -12.74
CA SER A 37 1.20 11.11 -13.55
C SER A 37 0.55 12.23 -12.74
N CYS A 38 0.93 12.42 -11.47
CA CYS A 38 0.26 13.35 -10.57
C CYS A 38 1.23 14.30 -9.86
N GLY A 39 1.20 15.59 -10.24
CA GLY A 39 1.85 16.67 -9.49
C GLY A 39 3.38 16.68 -9.49
N GLU A 40 3.96 17.47 -8.58
CA GLU A 40 5.39 17.49 -8.31
C GLU A 40 5.82 16.20 -7.59
N GLU A 41 6.83 15.51 -8.15
CA GLU A 41 7.40 14.29 -7.56
C GLU A 41 8.23 14.63 -6.32
N THR A 42 7.58 14.77 -5.17
CA THR A 42 8.25 14.74 -3.86
C THR A 42 8.22 13.33 -3.28
N ASP A 43 9.14 13.02 -2.39
CA ASP A 43 9.16 11.76 -1.63
C ASP A 43 7.85 11.57 -0.84
N ALA A 44 7.39 12.63 -0.16
CA ALA A 44 6.12 12.62 0.56
C ALA A 44 4.94 12.36 -0.39
N HIS A 45 4.91 13.02 -1.56
CA HIS A 45 3.88 12.76 -2.56
C HIS A 45 3.88 11.30 -2.99
N LEU A 46 5.03 10.81 -3.45
CA LEU A 46 5.18 9.49 -4.03
C LEU A 46 4.74 8.40 -3.06
N PHE A 47 5.18 8.46 -1.81
CA PHE A 47 5.00 7.37 -0.85
C PHE A 47 3.79 7.52 0.06
N LEU A 48 3.33 8.74 0.36
CA LEU A 48 2.33 8.98 1.41
C LEU A 48 1.13 9.81 0.97
N GLN A 49 1.16 10.53 -0.15
CA GLN A 49 0.07 11.47 -0.49
C GLN A 49 -0.58 11.17 -1.84
N CYS A 50 0.04 10.36 -2.69
CA CYS A 50 -0.60 9.88 -3.91
C CYS A 50 -1.79 8.98 -3.56
N SER A 51 -2.90 9.14 -4.27
CA SER A 51 -4.11 8.29 -4.13
C SER A 51 -3.82 6.80 -4.29
N TYR A 52 -2.92 6.47 -5.22
CA TYR A 52 -2.42 5.11 -5.44
C TYR A 52 -1.76 4.58 -4.17
N SER A 53 -0.83 5.35 -3.62
CA SER A 53 0.00 5.01 -2.46
C SER A 53 -0.82 4.89 -1.18
N ILE A 54 -1.72 5.85 -0.93
CA ILE A 54 -2.69 5.80 0.18
C ILE A 54 -3.54 4.54 0.11
N TRP A 55 -4.07 4.19 -1.07
CA TRP A 55 -4.89 2.99 -1.20
C TRP A 55 -4.09 1.73 -0.86
N VAL A 56 -2.85 1.61 -1.34
CA VAL A 56 -1.99 0.45 -1.04
C VAL A 56 -1.69 0.39 0.47
N LEU A 57 -1.38 1.52 1.10
CA LEU A 57 -1.11 1.60 2.54
C LEU A 57 -2.34 1.21 3.38
N GLU A 58 -3.52 1.73 3.06
CA GLU A 58 -4.77 1.35 3.74
C GLU A 58 -5.04 -0.16 3.67
N GLN A 59 -4.81 -0.78 2.51
CA GLN A 59 -5.01 -2.21 2.33
C GLN A 59 -3.92 -3.09 2.97
N LEU A 60 -2.75 -2.50 3.25
CA LEU A 60 -1.59 -3.17 3.82
C LEU A 60 -1.58 -3.07 5.35
N LEU A 61 -1.83 -1.88 5.88
CA LEU A 61 -1.67 -1.55 7.30
C LEU A 61 -2.98 -1.31 8.03
N GLY A 62 -4.09 -1.08 7.32
CA GLY A 62 -5.43 -1.00 7.93
C GLY A 62 -5.78 -2.20 8.83
N PRO A 63 -5.43 -3.45 8.46
CA PRO A 63 -5.62 -4.60 9.35
C PRO A 63 -4.83 -4.53 10.67
N LEU A 64 -3.78 -3.71 10.74
CA LEU A 64 -2.96 -3.45 11.93
C LEU A 64 -3.43 -2.20 12.70
N GLY A 65 -4.51 -1.55 12.25
CA GLY A 65 -5.03 -0.31 12.86
C GLY A 65 -4.27 0.96 12.50
N VAL A 66 -3.38 0.91 11.50
CA VAL A 66 -2.63 2.08 11.02
C VAL A 66 -3.25 2.57 9.71
N HIS A 67 -3.69 3.83 9.71
CA HIS A 67 -4.34 4.49 8.59
C HIS A 67 -3.47 5.61 8.05
N ALA A 68 -3.31 5.67 6.74
CA ALA A 68 -2.50 6.66 6.06
C ALA A 68 -3.38 7.86 5.64
N ASN A 69 -2.87 9.08 5.82
CA ASN A 69 -3.60 10.29 5.44
C ASN A 69 -2.87 11.10 4.35
N PHE A 70 -3.64 11.80 3.52
CA PHE A 70 -3.12 12.58 2.37
C PHE A 70 -2.20 13.75 2.73
N ASN A 71 -2.19 14.18 3.99
CA ASN A 71 -1.37 15.31 4.46
C ASN A 71 -0.23 14.82 5.38
N GLN A 72 0.04 13.51 5.40
CA GLN A 72 0.97 12.92 6.34
C GLN A 72 2.40 13.11 5.86
N THR A 73 3.29 13.28 6.83
CA THR A 73 4.74 13.25 6.65
C THR A 73 5.27 11.89 7.07
N TRP A 74 6.46 11.51 6.59
CA TRP A 74 7.12 10.29 7.05
C TRP A 74 7.28 10.24 8.56
N THR A 75 7.66 11.37 9.19
CA THR A 75 7.82 11.45 10.64
C THR A 75 6.50 11.16 11.37
N SER A 76 5.41 11.81 10.97
CA SER A 76 4.10 11.58 11.61
C SER A 76 3.58 10.16 11.39
N PHE A 77 3.80 9.60 10.19
CA PHE A 77 3.45 8.22 9.88
C PHE A 77 4.22 7.19 10.71
N LEU A 78 5.54 7.37 10.85
CA LEU A 78 6.36 6.51 11.70
C LEU A 78 5.98 6.62 13.17
N LEU A 79 5.58 7.81 13.65
CA LEU A 79 5.05 7.97 15.00
C LEU A 79 3.72 7.24 15.22
N ASP A 80 2.84 7.16 14.21
CA ASP A 80 1.60 6.40 14.32
C ASP A 80 1.85 4.90 14.42
N ILE A 81 2.88 4.39 13.76
CA ILE A 81 3.33 2.99 13.92
C ILE A 81 4.02 2.80 15.27
N ASP A 82 4.75 3.81 15.74
CA ASP A 82 5.44 3.76 17.04
C ASP A 82 4.46 3.58 18.21
N ARG A 83 3.25 4.14 18.06
CA ARG A 83 2.13 4.05 18.99
C ARG A 83 1.45 2.68 19.06
N LEU A 84 1.78 1.74 18.16
CA LEU A 84 1.27 0.38 18.25
C LEU A 84 1.78 -0.29 19.53
N HIS A 85 0.84 -0.79 20.34
CA HIS A 85 1.16 -1.41 21.63
C HIS A 85 1.86 -2.77 21.48
N ASP A 86 1.49 -3.56 20.47
CA ASP A 86 2.08 -4.88 20.24
C ASP A 86 3.38 -4.75 19.43
N LYS A 87 4.48 -5.26 20.02
CA LYS A 87 5.81 -5.30 19.38
C LYS A 87 5.80 -6.11 18.09
N VAL A 88 5.01 -7.18 18.01
CA VAL A 88 4.89 -8.02 16.81
C VAL A 88 4.19 -7.24 15.71
N GLN A 89 3.02 -6.65 15.99
CA GLN A 89 2.33 -5.76 15.04
C GLN A 89 3.21 -4.62 14.55
N LYS A 90 3.94 -3.96 15.46
CA LYS A 90 4.87 -2.87 15.12
C LYS A 90 5.98 -3.36 14.18
N THR A 91 6.58 -4.51 14.47
CA THR A 91 7.63 -5.07 13.61
C THR A 91 7.08 -5.47 12.25
N ILE A 92 5.89 -6.07 12.18
CA ILE A 92 5.21 -6.38 10.92
C ILE A 92 4.92 -5.11 10.14
N ALA A 93 4.43 -4.05 10.77
CA ALA A 93 4.13 -2.76 10.14
C ALA A 93 5.39 -2.13 9.55
N LEU A 94 6.48 -2.05 10.32
CA LEU A 94 7.76 -1.52 9.85
C LEU A 94 8.33 -2.33 8.67
N LEU A 95 8.26 -3.67 8.75
CA LEU A 95 8.69 -4.54 7.67
C LEU A 95 7.82 -4.35 6.42
N ALA A 96 6.50 -4.26 6.59
CA ALA A 96 5.57 -4.03 5.49
C ALA A 96 5.86 -2.69 4.78
N ILE A 97 6.20 -1.64 5.54
CA ILE A 97 6.56 -0.32 4.99
C ILE A 97 7.88 -0.36 4.23
N GLN A 98 8.88 -1.06 4.75
CA GLN A 98 10.15 -1.23 4.04
C GLN A 98 9.93 -1.91 2.68
N ILE A 99 9.18 -3.02 2.66
CA ILE A 99 8.85 -3.75 1.44
C ILE A 99 8.04 -2.87 0.49
N TYR A 100 7.03 -2.18 1.01
CA TYR A 100 6.20 -1.23 0.28
C TYR A 100 7.04 -0.18 -0.44
N THR A 101 7.92 0.53 0.28
CA THR A 101 8.79 1.57 -0.30
C THR A 101 9.66 1.01 -1.43
N CYS A 102 10.27 -0.17 -1.23
CA CYS A 102 11.08 -0.81 -2.26
C CYS A 102 10.26 -1.24 -3.50
N HIS A 103 9.06 -1.76 -3.30
CA HIS A 103 8.17 -2.14 -4.39
C HIS A 103 7.66 -0.92 -5.16
N LEU A 104 7.27 0.14 -4.46
CA LEU A 104 6.77 1.38 -5.04
C LEU A 104 7.85 2.07 -5.87
N TRP A 105 9.08 2.16 -5.32
CA TRP A 105 10.22 2.74 -6.02
C TRP A 105 10.57 1.95 -7.29
N ARG A 106 10.58 0.61 -7.22
CA ARG A 106 10.79 -0.24 -8.40
C ARG A 106 9.70 -0.03 -9.45
N GLU A 107 8.44 0.08 -9.04
CA GLU A 107 7.33 0.34 -9.96
C GLU A 107 7.47 1.72 -10.64
N ARG A 108 7.83 2.75 -9.88
CA ARG A 108 8.11 4.09 -10.42
C ARG A 108 9.25 4.04 -11.44
N ASN A 109 10.35 3.38 -11.13
CA ASN A 109 11.50 3.29 -12.04
C ASN A 109 11.16 2.48 -13.30
N THR A 110 10.43 1.37 -13.16
CA THR A 110 9.96 0.59 -14.31
C THR A 110 9.07 1.44 -15.22
N LYS A 111 8.22 2.29 -14.64
CA LYS A 111 7.40 3.25 -15.42
C LYS A 111 8.24 4.28 -16.16
N ALA A 112 9.25 4.83 -15.50
CA ALA A 112 10.14 5.84 -16.09
C ALA A 112 10.92 5.29 -17.31
N HIS A 113 11.23 3.99 -17.34
CA HIS A 113 12.03 3.36 -18.39
C HIS A 113 11.20 2.57 -19.43
N ASP A 114 10.14 1.88 -19.03
CA ASP A 114 9.42 0.90 -19.86
C ASP A 114 7.93 1.24 -20.11
N ASN A 115 7.44 2.41 -19.69
CA ASN A 115 6.04 2.85 -19.83
C ASN A 115 4.98 1.87 -19.25
N GLY A 116 5.39 0.92 -18.40
CA GLY A 116 4.51 -0.14 -17.91
C GLY A 116 3.49 0.34 -16.88
N ILE A 117 2.19 0.26 -17.17
CA ILE A 117 1.14 0.56 -16.18
C ILE A 117 0.84 -0.68 -15.33
N SER A 118 1.33 -0.71 -14.09
CA SER A 118 0.91 -1.69 -13.08
C SER A 118 -0.29 -1.16 -12.29
N ARG A 119 -1.26 -2.05 -12.03
CA ARG A 119 -2.43 -1.76 -11.19
C ARG A 119 -2.04 -1.82 -9.70
N PRO A 120 -2.64 -0.97 -8.83
CA PRO A 120 -2.39 -0.99 -7.39
C PRO A 120 -2.54 -2.36 -6.74
N SER A 121 -3.51 -3.15 -7.23
CA SER A 121 -3.76 -4.51 -6.74
C SER A 121 -2.60 -5.47 -7.00
N ARG A 122 -1.90 -5.35 -8.14
CA ARG A 122 -0.73 -6.18 -8.47
C ARG A 122 0.45 -5.85 -7.57
N LEU A 123 0.66 -4.55 -7.30
CA LEU A 123 1.68 -4.10 -6.36
C LEU A 123 1.41 -4.64 -4.95
N LEU A 124 0.18 -4.45 -4.48
CA LEU A 124 -0.26 -4.94 -3.17
C LEU A 124 -0.08 -6.45 -3.03
N GLN A 125 -0.41 -7.23 -4.06
CA GLN A 125 -0.20 -8.67 -4.07
C GLN A 125 1.29 -9.03 -3.94
N GLY A 126 2.16 -8.35 -4.70
CA GLY A 126 3.61 -8.54 -4.62
C GLY A 126 4.15 -8.24 -3.22
N ILE A 127 3.73 -7.12 -2.63
CA ILE A 127 4.10 -6.73 -1.26
C ILE A 127 3.64 -7.80 -0.26
N LYS A 128 2.38 -8.26 -0.34
CA LYS A 128 1.84 -9.29 0.56
C LYS A 128 2.57 -10.63 0.42
N MET A 129 3.03 -10.99 -0.79
CA MET A 129 3.81 -12.21 -1.00
C MET A 129 5.21 -12.09 -0.40
N ASP A 130 5.92 -10.98 -0.63
CA ASP A 130 7.26 -10.75 -0.05
C ASP A 130 7.20 -10.67 1.48
N LEU A 131 6.19 -9.98 2.02
CA LEU A 131 5.96 -9.91 3.46
C LEU A 131 5.76 -11.31 4.05
N ARG A 132 4.89 -12.15 3.46
CA ARG A 132 4.68 -13.52 3.93
C ARG A 132 5.95 -14.37 3.84
N ALA A 133 6.72 -14.24 2.77
CA ALA A 133 7.97 -14.97 2.60
C ALA A 133 8.98 -14.60 3.72
N ARG A 134 9.12 -13.31 4.03
CA ARG A 134 10.01 -12.83 5.09
C ARG A 134 9.54 -13.19 6.49
N LEU A 135 8.23 -13.17 6.74
CA LEU A 135 7.67 -13.63 8.00
C LEU A 135 7.86 -15.15 8.16
N ALA A 136 7.69 -15.93 7.10
CA ALA A 136 7.92 -17.38 7.12
C ALA A 136 9.40 -17.75 7.34
N SER A 137 10.34 -16.95 6.84
CA SER A 137 11.77 -17.14 7.09
C SER A 137 12.24 -16.59 8.44
N SER A 138 11.40 -15.81 9.14
CA SER A 138 11.76 -15.17 10.40
C SER A 138 11.58 -16.14 11.57
N THR A 139 12.69 -16.49 12.21
CA THR A 139 12.73 -17.44 13.34
C THR A 139 12.11 -16.91 14.64
N TRP A 140 11.92 -15.60 14.76
CA TRP A 140 11.43 -14.93 15.98
C TRP A 140 9.88 -14.86 16.10
N ILE A 141 9.13 -15.40 15.13
CA ILE A 141 7.66 -15.49 15.17
C ILE A 141 7.19 -16.86 15.68
N ARG A 142 8.10 -17.80 15.99
CA ARG A 142 7.73 -19.07 16.63
C ARG A 142 7.38 -18.82 18.10
N PRO A 143 6.14 -19.10 18.55
CA PRO A 143 5.84 -19.12 19.97
C PRO A 143 6.52 -20.35 20.60
N GLY A 144 7.37 -20.11 21.59
CA GLY A 144 7.89 -21.14 22.51
C GLY A 144 9.21 -21.80 22.08
N SER A 145 10.33 -21.23 22.52
CA SER A 145 11.39 -22.05 23.11
C SER A 145 11.77 -21.42 24.44
N ASP A 146 10.92 -21.63 25.44
CA ASP A 146 11.33 -21.49 26.82
C ASP A 146 12.33 -22.61 27.11
N TYR A 147 13.56 -22.22 27.42
CA TYR A 147 14.54 -23.02 28.16
C TYR A 147 14.83 -22.29 29.47
#